data_AF-A0A6P2KXW0-F1
#
_entry.id   AF-A0A6P2KXW0-F1
#
_cell.length_a   1.000
_cell.length_b   1.000
_cell.length_c   1.000
_cell.angle_alpha   90.00
_cell.angle_beta   90.00
_cell.angle_gamma   90.00
#
_symmetry.space_group_name_H-M   'P 1'
#
loop_
_entity.id
_entity.type
_entity.pdbx_description
1 polymer ?
#
loop_
_entity_poly.entity_id
_entity_poly.type
_entity_poly.pdbx_seq_one_letter_code
_entity_poly.pdbx_strand_id
1 'polypeptide(L)'
;MKTLAVLTSTLLLASPALAQLSQVNTFLNTIQTTLLGVGGVICSISIIWAGFRMMFQHARFGDIANVFIGGLFVGCATVIAGMLIPTS
;
A
#
# COMPACT_ATOMS: atom_id res chain seq x y z
N MET A 1 -27.36 30.27 30.45
CA MET A 1 -27.50 30.37 28.99
C MET A 1 -26.17 30.43 28.23
N LYS A 2 -25.05 30.87 28.82
CA LYS A 2 -23.71 30.87 28.16
C LYS A 2 -23.03 29.50 28.01
N THR A 3 -23.43 28.49 28.78
CA THR A 3 -22.80 27.16 28.76
C THR A 3 -23.32 26.24 27.65
N LEU A 4 -24.55 26.44 27.17
CA LEU A 4 -25.14 25.68 26.07
C LEU A 4 -24.54 26.02 24.70
N ALA A 5 -24.15 27.29 24.49
CA ALA A 5 -23.56 27.75 23.23
C ALA A 5 -22.12 27.24 23.01
N VAL A 6 -21.40 26.93 24.09
CA VAL A 6 -20.03 26.40 23.99
C VAL A 6 -20.06 24.92 23.59
N LEU A 7 -20.99 24.13 24.12
CA LEU A 7 -21.17 22.72 23.76
C LEU A 7 -21.55 22.55 22.28
N THR A 8 -22.47 23.36 21.76
CA THR A 8 -22.85 23.31 20.35
C THR A 8 -21.70 23.74 19.44
N SER A 9 -20.92 24.75 19.83
CA SER A 9 -19.74 25.18 19.06
C SER A 9 -18.63 24.13 19.03
N THR A 10 -18.44 23.36 20.10
CA THR A 10 -17.49 22.22 20.11
C THR A 10 -17.97 21.04 19.25
N LEU A 11 -19.27 20.78 19.13
CA LEU A 11 -19.80 19.75 18.22
C LEU A 11 -19.68 20.17 16.75
N LEU A 12 -19.87 21.46 16.43
CA LEU A 12 -19.72 21.97 15.06
C LEU A 12 -18.25 22.02 14.59
N LEU A 13 -17.27 22.14 15.50
CA LEU A 13 -15.84 22.02 15.19
C LEU A 13 -15.33 20.57 15.23
N ALA A 14 -15.98 19.68 15.99
CA ALA A 14 -15.72 18.25 15.93
C ALA A 14 -16.14 17.63 14.58
N SER A 15 -17.15 18.20 13.92
CA SER A 15 -17.67 17.76 12.62
C SER A 15 -16.65 17.86 11.46
N PRO A 16 -15.97 19.00 11.21
CA PRO A 16 -14.93 19.09 10.18
C PRO A 16 -13.66 18.32 10.57
N ALA A 17 -13.32 18.23 11.86
CA ALA A 17 -12.20 17.41 12.32
C ALA A 17 -12.42 15.91 12.06
N LEU A 18 -13.65 15.42 12.25
CA LEU A 18 -14.06 14.04 11.88
C LEU A 18 -14.12 13.83 10.37
N ALA A 19 -14.61 14.80 9.60
CA ALA A 19 -14.64 14.72 8.14
C ALA A 19 -13.23 14.74 7.52
N GLN A 20 -12.31 15.53 8.10
CA GLN A 20 -10.93 15.62 7.65
C GLN A 20 -10.11 14.41 8.09
N LEU A 21 -10.37 13.85 9.28
CA LEU A 21 -9.86 12.53 9.64
C LEU A 21 -10.38 11.45 8.69
N SER A 22 -11.67 11.46 8.34
CA SER A 22 -12.26 10.53 7.37
C SER A 22 -11.61 10.65 5.99
N GLN A 23 -11.33 11.87 5.53
CA GLN A 23 -10.64 12.09 4.26
C GLN A 23 -9.19 11.61 4.31
N VAL A 24 -8.45 11.84 5.41
CA VAL A 24 -7.09 11.31 5.61
C VAL A 24 -7.12 9.78 5.68
N ASN A 25 -8.07 9.19 6.39
CA ASN A 25 -8.23 7.73 6.45
C ASN A 25 -8.55 7.14 5.08
N THR A 26 -9.37 7.82 4.28
CA THR A 26 -9.68 7.43 2.89
C THR A 26 -8.46 7.53 1.98
N PHE A 27 -7.63 8.55 2.16
CA PHE A 27 -6.35 8.68 1.45
C PHE A 27 -5.38 7.56 1.84
N LEU A 28 -5.23 7.25 3.13
CA LEU A 28 -4.38 6.16 3.61
C LEU A 28 -4.86 4.78 3.12
N ASN A 29 -6.18 4.54 3.10
CA ASN A 29 -6.81 3.36 2.49
C ASN A 29 -6.49 3.22 0.99
N THR A 30 -6.62 4.32 0.24
CA THR A 30 -6.34 4.33 -1.20
C THR A 30 -4.87 4.05 -1.48
N ILE A 31 -3.97 4.64 -0.69
CA ILE A 31 -2.52 4.42 -0.80
C ILE A 31 -2.17 2.96 -0.48
N GLN A 32 -2.77 2.37 0.56
CA GLN A 32 -2.56 0.96 0.88
C GLN A 32 -2.99 0.05 -0.28
N THR A 33 -4.20 0.26 -0.79
CA THR A 33 -4.78 -0.60 -1.82
C THR A 33 -3.96 -0.53 -3.10
N THR A 34 -3.50 0.68 -3.45
CA THR A 34 -2.60 0.88 -4.60
C THR A 34 -1.22 0.27 -4.36
N LEU A 35 -0.63 0.39 -3.16
CA LEU A 35 0.64 -0.26 -2.82
C LEU A 35 0.56 -1.79 -2.95
N LEU A 36 -0.50 -2.41 -2.44
CA LEU A 36 -0.74 -3.85 -2.57
C LEU A 36 -0.90 -4.28 -4.04
N GLY A 37 -1.67 -3.51 -4.82
CA GLY A 37 -1.86 -3.76 -6.25
C GLY A 37 -0.57 -3.68 -7.05
N VAL A 38 0.23 -2.62 -6.82
CA VAL A 38 1.51 -2.41 -7.51
C VAL A 38 2.52 -3.49 -7.12
N GLY A 39 2.58 -3.89 -5.86
CA GLY A 39 3.46 -4.96 -5.40
C GLY A 39 3.18 -6.32 -6.04
N GLY A 40 1.90 -6.69 -6.18
CA GLY A 40 1.51 -7.92 -6.87
C GLY A 40 1.89 -7.91 -8.36
N VAL A 41 1.76 -6.76 -9.03
CA VAL A 41 2.16 -6.59 -10.42
C VAL A 41 3.67 -6.72 -10.59
N ILE A 42 4.47 -6.09 -9.72
CA ILE A 42 5.93 -6.16 -9.77
C ILE A 42 6.42 -7.60 -9.56
N CYS A 43 5.83 -8.33 -8.60
CA CYS A 43 6.13 -9.74 -8.37
C CYS A 43 5.89 -10.58 -9.64
N SER A 44 4.74 -10.37 -10.30
CA SER A 44 4.37 -11.09 -11.51
C SER A 44 5.34 -10.80 -12.66
N ILE A 45 5.70 -9.54 -12.90
CA ILE A 45 6.64 -9.15 -13.96
C ILE A 45 8.03 -9.75 -13.72
N SER A 46 8.50 -9.76 -12.46
CA SER A 46 9.80 -10.34 -12.09
C SER A 46 9.86 -11.85 -12.36
N ILE A 47 8.80 -12.58 -12.00
CA ILE A 47 8.70 -14.03 -12.25
C ILE A 47 8.66 -14.32 -13.76
N ILE A 48 7.88 -13.55 -14.54
CA ILE A 48 7.79 -13.71 -16.00
C ILE A 48 9.17 -13.47 -16.65
N TRP A 49 9.85 -12.40 -16.25
CA TRP A 49 11.17 -12.07 -16.79
C TRP A 49 12.22 -13.13 -16.44
N ALA A 50 12.17 -13.66 -15.22
CA ALA A 50 13.05 -14.75 -14.79
C ALA A 50 12.79 -16.04 -15.58
N GLY A 51 11.53 -16.45 -15.71
CA GLY A 51 11.14 -17.65 -16.44
C GLY A 51 11.52 -17.60 -17.92
N PHE A 52 11.34 -16.44 -18.56
CA PHE A 52 11.68 -16.28 -19.98
C PHE A 52 13.18 -16.42 -20.24
N ARG A 53 14.03 -15.83 -19.39
CA ARG A 53 15.49 -15.95 -19.53
C ARG A 53 16.02 -17.35 -19.21
N MET A 54 15.41 -18.07 -18.27
CA MET A 54 15.79 -19.45 -17.94
C MET A 54 15.45 -20.42 -19.07
N MET A 55 14.28 -20.26 -19.69
CA MET A 55 13.78 -21.20 -20.70
C MET A 55 14.46 -21.04 -22.06
N PHE A 56 14.76 -19.80 -22.49
CA PHE A 56 15.18 -19.55 -23.88
C PHE A 56 16.64 -19.11 -24.05
N GLN A 57 17.33 -18.71 -22.98
CA GLN A 57 18.68 -18.14 -23.12
C GLN A 57 19.80 -18.99 -22.48
N HIS A 58 19.48 -20.11 -21.81
CA HIS A 58 20.46 -20.88 -21.00
C HIS A 58 21.32 -19.98 -20.09
N ALA A 59 20.81 -18.79 -19.77
CA ALA A 59 21.53 -17.82 -18.95
C ALA A 59 21.60 -18.40 -17.54
N ARG A 60 22.80 -18.32 -16.94
CA ARG A 60 23.03 -18.91 -15.62
C ARG A 60 22.06 -18.26 -14.63
N PHE A 61 21.52 -19.07 -13.71
CA PHE A 61 20.61 -18.60 -12.67
C PHE A 61 21.13 -17.36 -11.93
N GLY A 62 22.46 -17.17 -11.84
CA GLY A 62 23.09 -16.01 -11.21
C GLY A 62 22.80 -14.67 -11.90
N ASP A 63 22.70 -14.62 -13.23
CA ASP A 63 22.45 -13.36 -13.95
C ASP A 63 20.97 -12.92 -13.87
N ILE A 64 20.09 -13.86 -13.53
CA ILE A 64 18.65 -13.68 -13.44
C ILE A 64 18.18 -13.53 -11.99
N ALA A 65 18.91 -14.14 -11.04
CA ALA A 65 18.57 -14.18 -9.62
C ALA A 65 18.36 -12.79 -9.02
N ASN A 66 19.16 -11.79 -9.41
CA ASN A 66 19.08 -10.45 -8.84
C ASN A 66 17.71 -9.77 -9.07
N VAL A 67 17.12 -9.93 -10.26
CA VAL A 67 15.79 -9.37 -10.58
C VAL A 67 14.68 -10.18 -9.90
N PHE A 68 14.83 -11.51 -9.86
CA PHE A 68 13.87 -12.41 -9.23
C PHE A 68 13.74 -12.16 -7.71
N ILE A 69 14.87 -12.11 -7.01
CA ILE A 69 14.90 -11.87 -5.57
C ILE A 69 14.38 -10.47 -5.24
N GLY A 70 14.74 -9.46 -6.05
CA GLY A 70 14.25 -8.09 -5.88
C GLY A 70 12.73 -8.00 -6.03
N GLY A 71 12.16 -8.61 -7.07
CA GLY A 71 10.72 -8.61 -7.29
C GLY A 71 9.93 -9.36 -6.21
N LEU A 72 10.47 -10.47 -5.72
CA LEU A 72 9.86 -11.23 -4.62
C LEU A 72 9.86 -10.44 -3.31
N PHE A 73 10.98 -9.79 -2.96
CA PHE A 73 11.05 -8.97 -1.74
C PHE A 73 10.13 -7.75 -1.80
N VAL A 74 10.01 -7.10 -2.96
CA VAL A 74 9.05 -6.00 -3.14
C VAL A 74 7.60 -6.49 -2.96
N GLY A 75 7.25 -7.63 -3.55
CA GLY A 75 5.92 -8.23 -3.37
C GLY A 75 5.61 -8.58 -1.91
N CYS A 76 6.54 -9.21 -1.18
CA CYS A 76 6.35 -9.52 0.24
C CYS A 76 6.24 -8.26 1.10
N ALA A 77 7.05 -7.23 0.82
CA ALA A 77 7.00 -5.96 1.55
C ALA A 77 5.64 -5.26 1.39
N THR A 78 5.02 -5.33 0.22
CA THR A 78 3.70 -4.72 0.00
C THR A 78 2.59 -5.37 0.83
N VAL A 79 2.65 -6.68 1.08
CA VAL A 79 1.69 -7.39 1.94
C VAL A 79 1.83 -6.94 3.40
N ILE A 80 3.06 -6.76 3.89
CA ILE A 80 3.33 -6.28 5.26
C ILE A 80 2.90 -4.82 5.41
N ALA A 81 3.16 -3.97 4.40
CA ALA A 81 2.66 -2.60 4.36
C ALA A 81 1.12 -2.55 4.37
N GLY A 82 0.48 -3.51 3.70
CA GLY A 82 -0.97 -3.74 3.75
C GLY A 82 -1.51 -4.14 5.13
N MET A 83 -0.68 -4.64 6.03
CA MET A 83 -1.10 -4.95 7.40
C MET A 83 -0.72 -3.87 8.42
N LEU A 84 0.29 -3.05 8.13
CA LEU A 84 0.76 -1.96 8.99
C LEU A 84 -0.06 -0.66 8.89
N ILE A 85 -0.83 -0.48 7.83
CA ILE A 85 -1.80 0.63 7.73
C ILE A 85 -3.18 0.05 8.09
N PRO A 86 -3.56 -0.03 9.38
CA PRO A 86 -4.90 -0.47 9.75
C PRO A 86 -5.90 0.56 9.25
N THR A 87 -6.78 0.09 8.38
CA THR A 87 -7.93 0.82 7.89
C THR A 87 -9.04 0.67 8.92
N SER A 88 -9.01 1.54 9.92
CA SER A 88 -10.05 1.69 10.94
C SER A 88 -10.69 3.06 10.85
#